data_AF-A0A9E2HY29-F1
#
_entry.id   AF-A0A9E2HY29-F1
#
_cell.length_a   1.000
_cell.length_b   1.000
_cell.length_c   1.000
_cell.angle_alpha   90.00
_cell.angle_beta   90.00
_cell.angle_gamma   90.00
#
_symmetry.space_group_name_H-M   'P 1'
#
loop_
_entity.id
_entity.type
_entity.pdbx_description
1 polymer ?
#
loop_
_entity_poly.entity_id
_entity_poly.type
_entity_poly.pdbx_seq_one_letter_code
_entity_poly.pdbx_strand_id
1 'polypeptide(L)'
;MKISKEEVAAVIQLPAPKRYDYFVKRVVGFGKVWGLYQEGKGWELSETNDGNSVFLLWPAKEYAELCIGEGRENSEPKAIELHDLLNDLIPHLRKQGLFPGVFFVPHVGSVNIDLDDLEQDLRTEISFYDCGWVRKEMNQSHVNTCLKTQNTNDQRSSVFTAESLESAAHLPAPKRYSFFVKWMVGAGKVWGLYREGWATVEGRDGRLIFPFWLDEKYAELCANQQWGQYKPRAITLEDVLDEFLPTLREKRNLIGMFFVPETKGITASLDDFESDLREEHSFYESGWIRKTLDQGNEYERENVQSIQLQKSLARWQEGQQGIEDLLQLSSDECYDLFITEAVQNKKVWGLYEKGNDEEEGGWVMSKVVDTGQATFPLWSARKYAKACARGDWVNAQPTAISLREVLDSLIPYLRKEGIKPGVSFILEKGSVRTTVDEVEHDLRKELSKTEKPDAGDE
;
A
#
# COMPACT_ATOMS: atom_id res chain seq x y z
N MET A 1 11.75 -21.38 -4.54
CA MET A 1 12.89 -20.52 -4.19
C MET A 1 13.26 -20.79 -2.74
N LYS A 2 14.55 -20.86 -2.42
CA LYS A 2 15.08 -21.11 -1.06
C LYS A 2 15.47 -19.76 -0.46
N ILE A 3 15.05 -19.45 0.76
CA ILE A 3 15.46 -18.20 1.42
C ILE A 3 16.81 -18.36 2.14
N SER A 4 17.58 -17.28 2.24
CA SER A 4 18.91 -17.32 2.84
C SER A 4 18.83 -17.38 4.37
N LYS A 5 19.90 -17.83 5.03
CA LYS A 5 19.93 -17.88 6.50
C LYS A 5 19.96 -16.47 7.10
N GLU A 6 20.61 -15.56 6.41
CA GLU A 6 20.73 -14.15 6.78
C GLU A 6 19.37 -13.45 6.73
N GLU A 7 18.59 -13.71 5.68
CA GLU A 7 17.22 -13.20 5.56
C GLU A 7 16.33 -13.74 6.67
N VAL A 8 16.38 -15.05 6.92
CA VAL A 8 15.61 -15.68 8.01
C VAL A 8 15.93 -15.03 9.35
N ALA A 9 17.22 -14.83 9.66
CA ALA A 9 17.65 -14.20 10.90
C ALA A 9 17.17 -12.75 11.02
N ALA A 10 17.21 -11.99 9.92
CA ALA A 10 16.76 -10.60 9.90
C ALA A 10 15.23 -10.48 10.10
N VAL A 11 14.44 -11.27 9.36
CA VAL A 11 12.98 -11.16 9.36
C VAL A 11 12.37 -11.63 10.69
N ILE A 12 12.95 -12.63 11.34
CA ILE A 12 12.47 -13.11 12.66
C ILE A 12 12.57 -12.03 13.74
N GLN A 13 13.55 -11.12 13.64
CA GLN A 13 13.75 -10.03 14.58
C GLN A 13 12.83 -8.83 14.33
N LEU A 14 12.06 -8.84 13.23
CA LEU A 14 11.15 -7.76 12.92
C LEU A 14 9.95 -7.74 13.88
N PRO A 15 9.41 -6.55 14.19
CA PRO A 15 8.13 -6.42 14.87
C PRO A 15 7.01 -7.18 14.15
N ALA A 16 6.01 -7.66 14.90
CA ALA A 16 4.89 -8.44 14.37
C ALA A 16 4.22 -7.83 13.10
N PRO A 17 3.97 -6.52 13.01
CA PRO A 17 3.37 -5.90 11.81
C PRO A 17 4.25 -6.08 10.58
N LYS A 18 5.55 -5.81 10.71
CA LYS A 18 6.52 -5.99 9.62
C LYS A 18 6.66 -7.45 9.18
N ARG A 19 6.52 -8.40 10.12
CA ARG A 19 6.51 -9.85 9.79
C ARG A 19 5.26 -10.26 9.02
N TYR A 20 4.11 -9.66 9.34
CA TYR A 20 2.85 -9.87 8.62
C TYR A 20 2.91 -9.34 7.19
N ASP A 21 3.44 -8.13 7.01
CA ASP A 21 3.62 -7.53 5.68
C ASP A 21 4.51 -8.40 4.78
N TYR A 22 5.64 -8.82 5.34
CA TYR A 22 6.55 -9.74 4.67
C TYR A 22 5.83 -11.06 4.33
N PHE A 23 5.00 -11.57 5.24
CA PHE A 23 4.22 -12.78 5.01
C PHE A 23 3.30 -12.66 3.78
N VAL A 24 2.46 -11.63 3.71
CA VAL A 24 1.50 -11.42 2.62
C VAL A 24 2.23 -11.34 1.28
N LYS A 25 3.25 -10.47 1.19
CA LYS A 25 4.05 -10.31 -0.04
C LYS A 25 4.74 -11.60 -0.46
N ARG A 26 5.32 -12.36 0.48
CA ARG A 26 6.00 -13.63 0.15
C ARG A 26 5.02 -14.71 -0.28
N VAL A 27 3.88 -14.84 0.40
CA VAL A 27 2.85 -15.83 0.04
C VAL A 27 2.30 -15.55 -1.35
N VAL A 28 1.96 -14.28 -1.65
CA VAL A 28 1.48 -13.90 -2.99
C VAL A 28 2.57 -14.04 -4.04
N GLY A 29 3.77 -13.52 -3.79
CA GLY A 29 4.89 -13.57 -4.73
C GLY A 29 5.36 -14.98 -5.06
N PHE A 30 5.18 -15.96 -4.15
CA PHE A 30 5.50 -17.36 -4.41
C PHE A 30 4.30 -18.23 -4.77
N GLY A 31 3.09 -17.70 -4.64
CA GLY A 31 1.84 -18.43 -4.90
C GLY A 31 1.57 -19.55 -3.89
N LYS A 32 2.22 -19.56 -2.72
CA LYS A 32 2.04 -20.62 -1.71
C LYS A 32 2.36 -20.15 -0.30
N VAL A 33 1.72 -20.81 0.66
CA VAL A 33 1.97 -20.70 2.10
C VAL A 33 2.45 -22.06 2.63
N TRP A 34 3.03 -22.08 3.82
CA TRP A 34 3.50 -23.30 4.47
C TRP A 34 2.77 -23.53 5.79
N GLY A 35 2.45 -24.77 6.09
CA GLY A 35 1.99 -25.24 7.40
C GLY A 35 2.80 -26.43 7.87
N LEU A 36 2.67 -26.82 9.14
CA LEU A 36 3.26 -28.05 9.66
C LEU A 36 2.23 -29.17 9.67
N TYR A 37 2.62 -30.35 9.22
CA TYR A 37 1.75 -31.51 9.12
C TYR A 37 2.42 -32.73 9.75
N GLN A 38 1.72 -33.44 10.63
CA GLN A 38 2.16 -34.71 11.18
C GLN A 38 1.34 -35.85 10.59
N GLU A 39 2.03 -36.85 10.04
CA GLU A 39 1.39 -38.06 9.52
C GLU A 39 0.59 -38.77 10.63
N GLY A 40 -0.68 -39.10 10.33
CA GLY A 40 -1.60 -39.76 11.27
C GLY A 40 -2.33 -38.83 12.25
N LYS A 41 -1.87 -37.58 12.46
CA LYS A 41 -2.57 -36.58 13.30
C LYS A 41 -3.18 -35.42 12.50
N GLY A 42 -2.61 -35.07 11.35
CA GLY A 42 -3.08 -33.98 10.51
C GLY A 42 -2.24 -32.71 10.67
N TRP A 43 -2.85 -31.56 10.39
CA TRP A 43 -2.19 -30.25 10.51
C TRP A 43 -1.95 -29.87 11.97
N GLU A 44 -0.78 -29.29 12.23
CA GLU A 44 -0.42 -28.78 13.56
C GLU A 44 -1.22 -27.53 13.91
N LEU A 45 -1.79 -27.54 15.11
CA LEU A 45 -2.46 -26.39 15.71
C LEU A 45 -1.67 -25.92 16.93
N SER A 46 -1.89 -24.67 17.31
CA SER A 46 -1.43 -24.10 18.59
C SER A 46 -2.61 -23.57 19.37
N GLU A 47 -2.41 -23.31 20.66
CA GLU A 47 -3.37 -22.58 21.47
C GLU A 47 -2.77 -21.25 21.91
N THR A 48 -3.58 -20.20 21.87
CA THR A 48 -3.24 -18.91 22.49
C THR A 48 -3.38 -18.99 24.00
N ASN A 49 -2.83 -18.00 24.71
CA ASN A 49 -3.00 -17.87 26.16
C ASN A 49 -4.48 -17.76 26.58
N ASP A 50 -5.34 -17.28 25.68
CA ASP A 50 -6.79 -17.15 25.90
C ASP A 50 -7.56 -18.43 25.55
N GLY A 51 -6.87 -19.52 25.20
CA GLY A 51 -7.46 -20.83 24.88
C GLY A 51 -8.01 -20.97 23.47
N ASN A 52 -7.80 -19.98 22.59
CA ASN A 52 -8.21 -20.08 21.18
C ASN A 52 -7.24 -20.96 20.40
N SER A 53 -7.76 -21.90 19.62
CA SER A 53 -6.98 -22.74 18.71
C SER A 53 -6.60 -21.98 17.43
N VAL A 54 -5.35 -22.16 17.01
CA VAL A 54 -4.71 -21.38 15.95
C VAL A 54 -4.04 -22.30 14.94
N PHE A 55 -4.30 -22.09 13.66
CA PHE A 55 -3.64 -22.79 12.56
C PHE A 55 -2.39 -22.01 12.14
N LEU A 56 -1.20 -22.60 12.25
CA LEU A 56 0.05 -21.89 11.98
C LEU A 56 0.39 -21.83 10.49
N LEU A 57 0.70 -20.63 10.01
CA LEU A 57 1.02 -20.34 8.61
C LEU A 57 2.38 -19.61 8.50
N TRP A 58 3.22 -20.04 7.57
CA TRP A 58 4.53 -19.45 7.30
C TRP A 58 4.71 -19.09 5.83
N PRO A 59 5.49 -18.03 5.53
CA PRO A 59 5.67 -17.57 4.16
C PRO A 59 6.72 -18.38 3.37
N ALA A 60 7.51 -19.21 4.06
CA ALA A 60 8.52 -20.07 3.46
C ALA A 60 8.75 -21.31 4.33
N LYS A 61 9.31 -22.35 3.70
CA LYS A 61 9.59 -23.65 4.33
C LYS A 61 10.52 -23.50 5.53
N GLU A 62 11.56 -22.68 5.38
CA GLU A 62 12.64 -22.50 6.33
C GLU A 62 12.14 -21.91 7.66
N TYR A 63 11.11 -21.05 7.63
CA TYR A 63 10.49 -20.55 8.86
C TYR A 63 9.68 -21.63 9.60
N ALA A 64 8.98 -22.49 8.86
CA ALA A 64 8.26 -23.61 9.45
C ALA A 64 9.23 -24.66 10.05
N GLU A 65 10.37 -24.92 9.38
CA GLU A 65 11.42 -25.82 9.87
C GLU A 65 12.01 -25.37 11.22
N LEU A 66 12.19 -24.05 11.41
CA LEU A 66 12.64 -23.50 12.69
C LEU A 66 11.67 -23.72 13.86
N CYS A 67 10.41 -24.02 13.55
CA CYS A 67 9.36 -24.22 14.54
C CYS A 67 9.16 -25.70 14.90
N ILE A 68 9.97 -26.60 14.34
CA ILE A 68 10.01 -28.03 14.68
C ILE A 68 10.88 -28.18 15.93
N GLY A 69 10.25 -28.52 17.05
CA GLY A 69 10.89 -28.65 18.36
C GLY A 69 10.04 -29.52 19.30
N GLU A 70 10.23 -29.35 20.62
CA GLU A 70 9.51 -30.15 21.63
C GLU A 70 7.99 -30.12 21.40
N GLY A 71 7.40 -31.30 21.20
CA GLY A 71 5.97 -31.46 20.91
C GLY A 71 5.57 -31.46 19.42
N ARG A 72 6.52 -31.18 18.51
CA ARG A 72 6.34 -31.19 17.03
C ARG A 72 7.43 -31.98 16.29
N GLU A 73 8.13 -32.87 16.99
CA GLU A 73 9.31 -33.59 16.48
C GLU A 73 9.05 -34.44 15.23
N ASN A 74 7.79 -34.80 14.97
CA ASN A 74 7.37 -35.63 13.83
C ASN A 74 6.57 -34.85 12.78
N SER A 75 6.54 -33.53 12.86
CA SER A 75 5.81 -32.68 11.93
C SER A 75 6.74 -32.23 10.81
N GLU A 76 6.24 -32.22 9.58
CA GLU A 76 6.98 -31.77 8.39
C GLU A 76 6.32 -30.51 7.78
N PRO A 77 7.10 -29.58 7.22
CA PRO A 77 6.55 -28.45 6.48
C PRO A 77 5.90 -28.92 5.18
N LYS A 78 4.63 -28.57 4.99
CA LYS A 78 3.89 -28.79 3.75
C LYS A 78 3.48 -27.46 3.13
N ALA A 79 3.72 -27.35 1.83
CA ALA A 79 3.22 -26.24 1.03
C ALA A 79 1.71 -26.40 0.80
N ILE A 80 1.02 -25.26 0.83
CA ILE A 80 -0.39 -25.10 0.50
C ILE A 80 -0.43 -24.03 -0.57
N GLU A 81 -0.99 -24.35 -1.73
CA GLU A 81 -1.08 -23.39 -2.83
C GLU A 81 -1.98 -22.22 -2.42
N LEU A 82 -1.66 -21.01 -2.88
CA LEU A 82 -2.41 -19.80 -2.52
C LEU A 82 -3.88 -19.88 -2.95
N HIS A 83 -4.15 -20.57 -4.05
CA HIS A 83 -5.51 -20.86 -4.49
C HIS A 83 -6.27 -21.70 -3.44
N ASP A 84 -5.65 -22.78 -2.97
CA ASP A 84 -6.24 -23.68 -1.96
C ASP A 84 -6.33 -22.96 -0.61
N LEU A 85 -5.38 -22.09 -0.27
CA LEU A 85 -5.45 -21.24 0.91
C LEU A 85 -6.72 -20.39 0.91
N LEU A 86 -6.98 -19.67 -0.18
CA LEU A 86 -8.10 -18.72 -0.29
C LEU A 86 -9.46 -19.42 -0.43
N ASN A 87 -9.53 -20.50 -1.22
CA ASN A 87 -10.81 -21.09 -1.60
C ASN A 87 -11.21 -22.30 -0.76
N ASP A 88 -10.25 -22.98 -0.12
CA ASP A 88 -10.52 -24.18 0.67
C ASP A 88 -10.14 -23.99 2.15
N LEU A 89 -8.90 -23.59 2.45
CA LEU A 89 -8.40 -23.57 3.82
C LEU A 89 -9.05 -22.45 4.64
N ILE A 90 -9.02 -21.19 4.19
CA ILE A 90 -9.62 -20.07 4.93
C ILE A 90 -11.11 -20.32 5.22
N PRO A 91 -11.94 -20.74 4.25
CA PRO A 91 -13.33 -21.13 4.51
C PRO A 91 -13.47 -22.29 5.52
N HIS A 92 -12.56 -23.27 5.48
CA HIS A 92 -12.55 -24.37 6.45
C HIS A 92 -12.21 -23.89 7.87
N LEU A 93 -11.17 -23.05 8.03
CA LEU A 93 -10.77 -22.48 9.32
C LEU A 93 -11.91 -21.66 9.92
N ARG A 94 -12.58 -20.84 9.10
CA ARG A 94 -13.74 -20.04 9.50
C ARG A 94 -14.87 -20.92 10.04
N LYS A 95 -15.17 -22.04 9.37
CA LYS A 95 -16.21 -22.99 9.80
C LYS A 95 -15.88 -23.68 11.13
N GLN A 96 -14.59 -23.91 11.40
CA GLN A 96 -14.13 -24.56 12.63
C GLN A 96 -13.86 -23.56 13.78
N GLY A 97 -13.99 -22.25 13.53
CA GLY A 97 -13.66 -21.22 14.52
C GLY A 97 -12.16 -21.15 14.86
N LEU A 98 -11.30 -21.54 13.92
CA LEU A 98 -9.84 -21.50 14.07
C LEU A 98 -9.29 -20.15 13.61
N PHE A 99 -8.34 -19.60 14.36
CA PHE A 99 -7.65 -18.36 14.00
C PHE A 99 -6.38 -18.63 13.17
N PRO A 100 -5.97 -17.71 12.28
CA PRO A 100 -4.72 -17.84 11.54
C PRO A 100 -3.53 -17.35 12.38
N GLY A 101 -2.61 -18.26 12.66
CA GLY A 101 -1.35 -17.97 13.36
C GLY A 101 -0.29 -17.62 12.34
N VAL A 102 -0.29 -16.38 11.89
CA VAL A 102 0.59 -15.93 10.81
C VAL A 102 2.00 -15.71 11.36
N PHE A 103 2.99 -16.27 10.65
CA PHE A 103 4.41 -16.09 10.96
C PHE A 103 4.71 -16.38 12.44
N PHE A 104 4.52 -17.63 12.87
CA PHE A 104 4.88 -18.02 14.24
C PHE A 104 6.40 -18.06 14.42
N VAL A 105 6.89 -17.48 15.52
CA VAL A 105 8.29 -17.55 15.94
C VAL A 105 8.35 -18.16 17.35
N PRO A 106 9.19 -19.19 17.60
CA PRO A 106 9.36 -19.77 18.93
C PRO A 106 9.69 -18.71 19.97
N HIS A 107 9.06 -18.80 21.15
CA HIS A 107 9.20 -17.85 22.28
C HIS A 107 8.70 -16.42 22.04
N VAL A 108 8.31 -16.05 20.81
CA VAL A 108 7.73 -14.74 20.48
C VAL A 108 6.23 -14.84 20.20
N GLY A 109 5.78 -15.90 19.53
CA GLY A 109 4.40 -16.11 19.13
C GLY A 109 4.12 -15.76 17.67
N SER A 110 2.87 -15.94 17.26
CA SER A 110 2.36 -15.56 15.94
C SER A 110 1.87 -14.12 15.90
N VAL A 111 1.77 -13.57 14.69
CA VAL A 111 0.91 -12.41 14.44
C VAL A 111 -0.53 -12.91 14.45
N ASN A 112 -1.33 -12.33 15.34
CA ASN A 112 -2.76 -12.61 15.39
C ASN A 112 -3.44 -11.64 14.42
N ILE A 113 -4.14 -12.20 13.43
CA ILE A 113 -4.92 -11.48 12.43
C ILE A 113 -6.29 -12.18 12.29
N ASP A 114 -7.33 -11.48 11.84
CA ASP A 114 -8.61 -12.10 11.51
C ASP A 114 -8.50 -12.80 10.14
N LEU A 115 -9.32 -13.84 9.93
CA LEU A 115 -9.35 -14.53 8.64
C LEU A 115 -9.83 -13.62 7.51
N ASP A 116 -10.77 -12.72 7.79
CA ASP A 116 -11.28 -11.75 6.82
C ASP A 116 -10.19 -10.76 6.40
N ASP A 117 -9.44 -10.22 7.36
CA ASP A 117 -8.34 -9.30 7.08
C ASP A 117 -7.21 -10.02 6.30
N LEU A 118 -6.85 -11.24 6.71
CA LEU A 118 -5.88 -12.06 5.98
C LEU A 118 -6.32 -12.35 4.54
N GLU A 119 -7.57 -12.74 4.33
CA GLU A 119 -8.09 -13.01 3.00
C GLU A 119 -8.08 -11.73 2.14
N GLN A 120 -8.52 -10.61 2.69
CA GLN A 120 -8.57 -9.33 2.01
C GLN A 120 -7.16 -8.83 1.64
N ASP A 121 -6.18 -8.95 2.52
CA ASP A 121 -4.82 -8.49 2.28
C ASP A 121 -4.12 -9.35 1.22
N LEU A 122 -4.30 -10.67 1.25
CA LEU A 122 -3.81 -11.56 0.19
C LEU A 122 -4.44 -11.23 -1.17
N ARG A 123 -5.76 -11.02 -1.23
CA ARG A 123 -6.47 -10.64 -2.48
C ARG A 123 -6.05 -9.26 -2.99
N THR A 124 -5.84 -8.32 -2.08
CA THR A 124 -5.36 -6.98 -2.42
C THR A 124 -3.96 -7.06 -3.02
N GLU A 125 -3.05 -7.81 -2.41
CA GLU A 125 -1.69 -7.95 -2.94
C GLU A 125 -1.71 -8.68 -4.30
N ILE A 126 -2.54 -9.72 -4.49
CA ILE A 126 -2.74 -10.38 -5.80
C ILE A 126 -3.15 -9.36 -6.88
N SER A 127 -4.02 -8.41 -6.55
CA SER A 127 -4.52 -7.42 -7.52
C SER A 127 -3.41 -6.55 -8.12
N PHE A 128 -2.30 -6.32 -7.40
CA PHE A 128 -1.16 -5.56 -7.95
C PHE A 128 -0.41 -6.34 -9.04
N TYR A 129 -0.40 -7.67 -8.98
CA TYR A 129 0.17 -8.51 -10.03
C TYR A 129 -0.78 -8.61 -11.23
N ASP A 130 -2.08 -8.65 -10.97
CA ASP A 130 -3.11 -8.76 -12.00
C ASP A 130 -3.39 -7.45 -12.74
N CYS A 131 -3.29 -6.29 -12.10
CA CYS A 131 -3.61 -5.01 -12.74
C CYS A 131 -2.38 -4.32 -13.35
N GLY A 132 -1.18 -4.77 -12.99
CA GLY A 132 0.05 -4.03 -13.19
C GLY A 132 0.28 -2.97 -12.11
N TRP A 133 1.39 -2.25 -12.17
CA TRP A 133 1.92 -1.34 -11.16
C TRP A 133 1.07 -0.07 -11.27
N VAL A 134 0.08 -0.01 -10.38
CA VAL A 134 -0.90 1.07 -10.35
C VAL A 134 -0.26 2.23 -9.59
N ARG A 135 0.19 3.27 -10.31
CA ARG A 135 0.63 4.53 -9.68
C ARG A 135 -0.52 5.12 -8.87
N LYS A 136 -0.20 5.79 -7.74
CA LYS A 136 -1.13 6.47 -6.81
C LYS A 136 -2.21 7.36 -7.47
N GLU A 137 -2.03 7.75 -8.72
CA GLU A 137 -2.96 8.58 -9.50
C GLU A 137 -4.11 7.79 -10.16
N MET A 138 -4.06 6.46 -10.16
CA MET A 138 -5.12 5.61 -10.71
C MET A 138 -6.21 5.30 -9.67
N ASN A 139 -7.42 5.76 -9.96
CA ASN A 139 -8.63 5.68 -9.14
C ASN A 139 -8.96 4.26 -8.62
N GLN A 140 -9.29 4.14 -7.32
CA GLN A 140 -9.79 2.94 -6.62
C GLN A 140 -10.90 2.19 -7.38
N SER A 141 -11.70 2.89 -8.18
CA SER A 141 -12.71 2.31 -9.07
C SER A 141 -12.13 1.32 -10.08
N HIS A 142 -10.92 1.54 -10.58
CA HIS A 142 -10.25 0.62 -11.50
C HIS A 142 -9.81 -0.67 -10.80
N VAL A 143 -9.21 -0.55 -9.61
CA VAL A 143 -8.82 -1.70 -8.77
C VAL A 143 -10.05 -2.56 -8.45
N ASN A 144 -11.14 -1.94 -8.02
CA ASN A 144 -12.39 -2.63 -7.72
C ASN A 144 -13.06 -3.25 -8.96
N THR A 145 -12.87 -2.66 -10.16
CA THR A 145 -13.39 -3.22 -11.42
C THR A 145 -12.62 -4.48 -11.80
N CYS A 146 -11.30 -4.47 -11.67
CA CYS A 146 -10.45 -5.64 -11.91
C CYS A 146 -10.77 -6.79 -10.95
N LEU A 147 -10.97 -6.51 -9.67
CA LEU A 147 -11.40 -7.50 -8.66
C LEU A 147 -12.78 -8.10 -8.98
N LYS A 148 -13.74 -7.29 -9.45
CA LYS A 148 -15.09 -7.75 -9.81
C LYS A 148 -15.11 -8.66 -11.04
N THR A 149 -14.26 -8.42 -12.03
CA THR A 149 -14.16 -9.28 -13.23
C THR A 149 -13.60 -10.67 -12.94
N GLN A 150 -12.96 -10.89 -11.78
CA GLN A 150 -12.41 -12.19 -11.39
C GLN A 150 -13.44 -13.13 -10.74
N ASN A 151 -14.58 -12.60 -10.27
CA ASN A 151 -15.62 -13.39 -9.60
C ASN A 151 -16.61 -14.07 -10.57
N THR A 152 -16.44 -13.89 -11.88
CA THR A 152 -17.27 -14.55 -12.91
C THR A 152 -16.58 -15.80 -13.47
N ASN A 153 -16.83 -16.94 -12.82
CA ASN A 153 -16.96 -18.31 -13.36
C ASN A 153 -15.94 -18.91 -14.37
N ASP A 154 -14.80 -18.29 -14.68
CA ASP A 154 -13.75 -18.93 -15.47
C ASP A 154 -12.56 -19.32 -14.57
N GLN A 155 -12.77 -20.36 -13.76
CA GLN A 155 -11.82 -20.83 -12.75
C GLN A 155 -10.65 -21.61 -13.38
N ARG A 156 -9.67 -20.84 -13.87
CA ARG A 156 -8.25 -21.01 -13.53
C ARG A 156 -7.70 -19.61 -13.33
N SER A 157 -7.92 -19.08 -12.14
CA SER A 157 -7.23 -17.86 -11.70
C SER A 157 -5.75 -18.09 -11.92
N SER A 158 -5.14 -17.30 -12.79
CA SER A 158 -3.72 -17.33 -13.07
C SER A 158 -2.99 -16.74 -11.87
N VAL A 159 -3.01 -17.46 -10.74
CA VAL A 159 -2.12 -17.20 -9.63
C VAL A 159 -0.72 -17.35 -10.22
N PHE A 160 0.00 -16.24 -10.33
CA PHE A 160 1.36 -16.18 -10.84
C PHE A 160 2.28 -16.93 -9.88
N THR A 161 2.26 -18.25 -9.96
CA THR A 161 3.28 -19.08 -9.34
C THR A 161 4.62 -18.71 -9.98
N ALA A 162 5.71 -18.91 -9.25
CA ALA A 162 7.06 -18.86 -9.80
C ALA A 162 7.30 -19.91 -10.94
N GLU A 163 6.26 -20.65 -11.34
CA GLU A 163 6.16 -21.55 -12.49
C GLU A 163 5.29 -20.86 -13.56
N SER A 164 5.74 -19.90 -14.35
CA SER A 164 7.00 -19.86 -15.08
C SER A 164 7.21 -18.41 -15.50
N LEU A 165 8.45 -17.94 -15.40
CA LEU A 165 8.88 -16.70 -16.04
C LEU A 165 8.48 -16.61 -17.54
N GLU A 166 8.25 -17.76 -18.20
CA GLU A 166 7.67 -17.90 -19.54
C GLU A 166 6.23 -17.38 -19.62
N SER A 167 5.38 -17.71 -18.65
CA SER A 167 4.00 -17.18 -18.58
C SER A 167 3.98 -15.68 -18.37
N ALA A 168 4.92 -15.15 -17.56
CA ALA A 168 5.08 -13.71 -17.36
C ALA A 168 5.48 -12.99 -18.66
N ALA A 169 6.26 -13.62 -19.53
CA ALA A 169 6.71 -13.03 -20.79
C ALA A 169 5.55 -12.74 -21.78
N HIS A 170 4.42 -13.43 -21.65
CA HIS A 170 3.22 -13.24 -22.48
C HIS A 170 2.21 -12.23 -21.91
N LEU A 171 2.47 -11.64 -20.75
CA LEU A 171 1.59 -10.65 -20.16
C LEU A 171 1.59 -9.31 -20.94
N PRO A 172 0.50 -8.52 -20.83
CA PRO A 172 0.51 -7.13 -21.29
C PRO A 172 1.68 -6.35 -20.70
N ALA A 173 2.23 -5.39 -21.46
CA ALA A 173 3.43 -4.64 -21.08
C ALA A 173 3.39 -4.02 -19.66
N PRO A 174 2.26 -3.43 -19.19
CA PRO A 174 2.18 -2.93 -17.81
C PRO A 174 2.34 -4.03 -16.77
N LYS A 175 1.69 -5.19 -16.94
CA LYS A 175 1.82 -6.31 -16.00
C LYS A 175 3.24 -6.88 -15.99
N ARG A 176 3.90 -6.96 -17.14
CA ARG A 176 5.31 -7.38 -17.24
C ARG A 176 6.23 -6.45 -16.47
N TYR A 177 6.07 -5.15 -16.61
CA TYR A 177 6.85 -4.16 -15.87
C TYR A 177 6.74 -4.35 -14.34
N SER A 178 5.51 -4.55 -13.88
CA SER A 178 5.16 -4.70 -12.47
C SER A 178 5.76 -5.96 -11.87
N PHE A 179 5.62 -7.06 -12.59
CA PHE A 179 6.25 -8.33 -12.24
C PHE A 179 7.77 -8.16 -12.18
N PHE A 180 8.36 -7.44 -13.12
CA PHE A 180 9.79 -7.19 -13.17
C PHE A 180 10.30 -6.45 -11.93
N VAL A 181 9.66 -5.33 -11.56
CA VAL A 181 10.01 -4.51 -10.38
C VAL A 181 9.91 -5.35 -9.11
N LYS A 182 8.74 -5.99 -8.88
CA LYS A 182 8.51 -6.82 -7.69
C LYS A 182 9.49 -8.00 -7.61
N TRP A 183 9.77 -8.65 -8.74
CA TRP A 183 10.73 -9.75 -8.79
C TRP A 183 12.15 -9.28 -8.49
N MET A 184 12.61 -8.20 -9.13
CA MET A 184 13.95 -7.64 -8.89
C MET A 184 14.15 -7.32 -7.40
N VAL A 185 13.19 -6.63 -6.78
CA VAL A 185 13.28 -6.28 -5.37
C VAL A 185 13.19 -7.52 -4.48
N GLY A 186 12.21 -8.39 -4.70
CA GLY A 186 12.03 -9.60 -3.91
C GLY A 186 13.14 -10.64 -4.05
N ALA A 187 13.89 -10.64 -5.16
CA ALA A 187 15.08 -11.46 -5.39
C ALA A 187 16.39 -10.75 -4.99
N GLY A 188 16.36 -9.43 -4.81
CA GLY A 188 17.52 -8.58 -4.51
C GLY A 188 18.56 -8.49 -5.63
N LYS A 189 18.26 -9.01 -6.82
CA LYS A 189 19.20 -9.08 -7.95
C LYS A 189 18.50 -9.24 -9.29
N VAL A 190 19.23 -8.89 -10.35
CA VAL A 190 18.91 -9.18 -11.74
C VAL A 190 20.15 -9.62 -12.50
N TRP A 191 19.99 -9.94 -13.77
CA TRP A 191 21.04 -10.42 -14.65
C TRP A 191 21.25 -9.47 -15.82
N GLY A 192 22.51 -9.26 -16.18
CA GLY A 192 22.95 -8.62 -17.41
C GLY A 192 23.92 -9.54 -18.15
N LEU A 193 24.28 -9.18 -19.38
CA LEU A 193 25.31 -9.86 -20.16
C LEU A 193 26.61 -9.07 -20.13
N TYR A 194 27.71 -9.72 -19.75
CA TYR A 194 29.02 -9.09 -19.57
C TYR A 194 30.15 -9.84 -20.30
N ARG A 195 31.12 -9.07 -20.81
CA ARG A 195 32.41 -9.60 -21.29
C ARG A 195 33.57 -8.65 -20.97
N GLU A 196 33.65 -7.55 -21.70
CA GLU A 196 34.62 -6.44 -21.53
C GLU A 196 33.85 -5.11 -21.47
N GLY A 197 32.68 -5.18 -20.84
CA GLY A 197 31.62 -4.21 -20.98
C GLY A 197 30.26 -4.90 -20.94
N TRP A 198 29.26 -4.10 -20.62
CA TRP A 198 27.87 -4.48 -20.52
C TRP A 198 27.22 -4.52 -21.91
N ALA A 199 26.47 -5.58 -22.21
CA ALA A 199 25.75 -5.69 -23.47
C ALA A 199 24.70 -4.59 -23.60
N THR A 200 24.60 -3.96 -24.77
CA THR A 200 23.56 -2.98 -25.11
C THR A 200 23.03 -3.25 -26.50
N VAL A 201 21.79 -2.84 -26.77
CA VAL A 201 21.18 -2.87 -28.11
C VAL A 201 20.75 -1.46 -28.51
N GLU A 202 20.95 -1.08 -29.77
CA GLU A 202 20.50 0.22 -30.26
C GLU A 202 18.98 0.24 -30.47
N GLY A 203 18.31 1.21 -29.85
CA GLY A 203 16.89 1.48 -30.01
C GLY A 203 16.59 2.15 -31.34
N ARG A 204 15.30 2.24 -31.71
CA ARG A 204 14.85 2.85 -32.98
C ARG A 204 15.18 4.34 -33.09
N ASP A 205 15.42 4.99 -31.97
CA ASP A 205 15.77 6.41 -31.84
C ASP A 205 17.28 6.64 -31.69
N GLY A 206 18.09 5.60 -31.90
CA GLY A 206 19.56 5.65 -31.78
C GLY A 206 20.08 5.63 -30.33
N ARG A 207 19.20 5.57 -29.31
CA ARG A 207 19.63 5.43 -27.92
C ARG A 207 19.97 3.98 -27.62
N LEU A 208 21.05 3.76 -26.86
CA LEU A 208 21.39 2.42 -26.40
C LEU A 208 20.43 1.99 -25.29
N ILE A 209 19.93 0.77 -25.40
CA ILE A 209 19.08 0.11 -24.41
C ILE A 209 19.94 -0.91 -23.69
N PHE A 210 19.99 -0.81 -22.36
CA PHE A 210 20.59 -1.80 -21.49
C PHE A 210 19.53 -2.85 -21.08
N PRO A 211 19.69 -4.13 -21.49
CA PRO A 211 18.75 -5.19 -21.16
C PRO A 211 19.02 -5.77 -19.77
N PHE A 212 17.96 -5.88 -18.96
CA PHE A 212 17.95 -6.69 -17.75
C PHE A 212 17.12 -7.96 -17.92
N TRP A 213 17.59 -9.05 -17.31
CA TRP A 213 16.92 -10.35 -17.25
C TRP A 213 16.66 -10.77 -15.81
N LEU A 214 15.54 -11.47 -15.61
CA LEU A 214 15.08 -11.91 -14.29
C LEU A 214 15.77 -13.18 -13.79
N ASP A 215 16.38 -13.94 -14.69
CA ASP A 215 17.09 -15.19 -14.40
C ASP A 215 18.33 -15.35 -15.29
N GLU A 216 19.32 -16.06 -14.77
CA GLU A 216 20.57 -16.39 -15.46
C GLU A 216 20.31 -17.10 -16.80
N LYS A 217 19.37 -18.05 -16.81
CA LYS A 217 19.05 -18.84 -18.00
C LYS A 217 18.47 -17.98 -19.11
N TYR A 218 17.69 -16.94 -18.79
CA TYR A 218 17.18 -16.02 -19.81
C TYR A 218 18.29 -15.15 -20.40
N ALA A 219 19.21 -14.66 -19.55
CA ALA A 219 20.39 -13.96 -20.05
C ALA A 219 21.22 -14.89 -20.95
N GLU A 220 21.40 -16.16 -20.57
CA GLU A 220 22.14 -17.15 -21.35
C GLU A 220 21.48 -17.47 -22.70
N LEU A 221 20.16 -17.65 -22.73
CA LEU A 221 19.39 -17.82 -23.97
C LEU A 221 19.59 -16.65 -24.93
N CYS A 222 19.75 -15.44 -24.39
CA CYS A 222 20.00 -14.23 -25.16
C CYS A 222 21.47 -14.03 -25.54
N ALA A 223 22.42 -14.76 -24.95
CA ALA A 223 23.83 -14.76 -25.33
C ALA A 223 24.05 -15.52 -26.65
N ASN A 224 23.32 -15.13 -27.69
CA ASN A 224 23.41 -15.67 -29.04
C ASN A 224 23.73 -14.55 -30.04
N GLN A 225 24.13 -14.93 -31.26
CA GLN A 225 24.48 -14.01 -32.35
C GLN A 225 25.43 -12.88 -31.88
N GLN A 226 24.97 -11.63 -31.86
CA GLN A 226 25.74 -10.44 -31.46
C GLN A 226 26.24 -10.46 -30.02
N TRP A 227 25.62 -11.28 -29.15
CA TRP A 227 26.06 -11.47 -27.76
C TRP A 227 26.67 -12.85 -27.51
N GLY A 228 27.05 -13.61 -28.55
CA GLY A 228 27.53 -14.99 -28.44
C GLY A 228 28.79 -15.23 -27.61
N GLN A 229 29.54 -14.17 -27.26
CA GLN A 229 30.72 -14.24 -26.38
C GLN A 229 30.49 -13.57 -25.01
N TYR A 230 29.29 -13.08 -24.75
CA TYR A 230 28.91 -12.52 -23.45
C TYR A 230 28.48 -13.65 -22.52
N LYS A 231 28.65 -13.44 -21.21
CA LYS A 231 28.18 -14.36 -20.19
C LYS A 231 27.20 -13.67 -19.26
N PRO A 232 26.19 -14.39 -18.75
CA PRO A 232 25.33 -13.88 -17.68
C PRO A 232 26.16 -13.44 -16.49
N ARG A 233 25.79 -12.30 -15.93
CA ARG A 233 26.37 -11.77 -14.70
C ARG A 233 25.27 -11.16 -13.85
N ALA A 234 25.20 -11.58 -12.60
CA ALA A 234 24.27 -11.00 -11.63
C ALA A 234 24.70 -9.57 -11.27
N ILE A 235 23.69 -8.72 -11.04
CA ILE A 235 23.81 -7.33 -10.58
C ILE A 235 22.87 -7.21 -9.37
N THR A 236 23.36 -6.74 -8.23
CA THR A 236 22.55 -6.59 -7.02
C THR A 236 21.58 -5.41 -7.19
N LEU A 237 20.49 -5.39 -6.42
CA LEU A 237 19.58 -4.24 -6.42
C LEU A 237 20.30 -2.94 -6.00
N GLU A 238 21.21 -3.02 -5.04
CA GLU A 238 22.06 -1.90 -4.59
C GLU A 238 22.91 -1.37 -5.75
N ASP A 239 23.64 -2.24 -6.45
CA ASP A 239 24.43 -1.87 -7.63
C ASP A 239 23.53 -1.28 -8.73
N VAL A 240 22.32 -1.81 -8.92
CA VAL A 240 21.35 -1.24 -9.86
C VAL A 240 21.07 0.22 -9.49
N LEU A 241 20.64 0.48 -8.26
CA LEU A 241 20.22 1.81 -7.79
C LEU A 241 21.36 2.82 -7.73
N ASP A 242 22.53 2.40 -7.24
CA ASP A 242 23.60 3.31 -6.85
C ASP A 242 24.69 3.46 -7.93
N GLU A 243 24.86 2.47 -8.80
CA GLU A 243 25.88 2.50 -9.87
C GLU A 243 25.28 2.52 -11.28
N PHE A 244 24.37 1.59 -11.58
CA PHE A 244 23.88 1.42 -12.94
C PHE A 244 22.93 2.54 -13.38
N LEU A 245 21.88 2.83 -12.60
CA LEU A 245 20.92 3.87 -12.98
C LEU A 245 21.59 5.24 -13.18
N PRO A 246 22.51 5.69 -12.30
CA PRO A 246 23.31 6.89 -12.55
C PRO A 246 24.15 6.81 -13.83
N THR A 247 24.88 5.70 -14.05
CA THR A 247 25.72 5.51 -15.25
C THR A 247 24.91 5.51 -16.55
N LEU A 248 23.74 4.88 -16.55
CA LEU A 248 22.84 4.84 -17.72
C LEU A 248 22.27 6.24 -18.00
N ARG A 249 21.96 7.01 -16.96
CA ARG A 249 21.48 8.39 -17.07
C ARG A 249 22.53 9.30 -17.70
N GLU A 250 23.79 9.22 -17.28
CA GLU A 250 24.90 9.97 -17.87
C GLU A 250 25.09 9.65 -19.36
N LYS A 251 24.98 8.37 -19.72
CA LYS A 251 25.12 7.90 -21.10
C LYS A 251 23.87 8.11 -21.95
N ARG A 252 22.77 8.62 -21.36
CA ARG A 252 21.44 8.77 -22.00
C ARG A 252 20.89 7.46 -22.56
N ASN A 253 21.23 6.36 -21.89
CA ASN A 253 20.75 5.03 -22.24
C ASN A 253 19.34 4.82 -21.68
N LEU A 254 18.60 3.90 -22.30
CA LEU A 254 17.34 3.38 -21.79
C LEU A 254 17.58 2.05 -21.08
N ILE A 255 16.61 1.62 -20.28
CA ILE A 255 16.52 0.25 -19.79
C ILE A 255 15.50 -0.48 -20.63
N GLY A 256 15.75 -1.76 -20.88
CA GLY A 256 14.65 -2.63 -21.20
C GLY A 256 14.68 -3.96 -20.47
N MET A 257 13.49 -4.51 -20.35
CA MET A 257 13.17 -5.67 -19.54
C MET A 257 12.44 -6.68 -20.43
N PHE A 258 12.47 -7.96 -20.05
CA PHE A 258 11.85 -9.02 -20.82
C PHE A 258 12.33 -9.06 -22.28
N PHE A 259 13.63 -8.85 -22.50
CA PHE A 259 14.27 -9.19 -23.76
C PHE A 259 14.47 -10.71 -23.82
N VAL A 260 13.40 -11.48 -23.98
CA VAL A 260 13.49 -12.92 -24.26
C VAL A 260 13.06 -13.19 -25.71
N PRO A 261 13.60 -14.22 -26.38
CA PRO A 261 13.21 -14.56 -27.74
C PRO A 261 11.69 -14.62 -27.91
N GLU A 262 11.18 -14.19 -29.06
CA GLU A 262 9.73 -14.20 -29.39
C GLU A 262 8.84 -13.21 -28.63
N THR A 263 9.37 -12.45 -27.66
CA THR A 263 8.62 -11.40 -26.97
C THR A 263 9.16 -10.01 -27.27
N LYS A 264 8.24 -9.03 -27.34
CA LYS A 264 8.62 -7.62 -27.42
C LYS A 264 9.07 -7.17 -26.04
N GLY A 265 10.36 -6.90 -25.87
CA GLY A 265 10.89 -6.26 -24.66
C GLY A 265 10.16 -4.97 -24.34
N ILE A 266 10.09 -4.63 -23.06
CA ILE A 266 9.54 -3.36 -22.59
C ILE A 266 10.68 -2.40 -22.31
N THR A 267 10.44 -1.11 -22.52
CA THR A 267 11.37 -0.05 -22.12
C THR A 267 10.64 0.88 -21.16
N ALA A 268 11.38 1.45 -20.20
CA ALA A 268 10.84 2.38 -19.23
C ALA A 268 11.76 3.59 -19.06
N SER A 269 11.21 4.68 -18.53
CA SER A 269 12.02 5.81 -18.07
C SER A 269 12.90 5.38 -16.90
N LEU A 270 14.14 5.87 -16.86
CA LEU A 270 15.07 5.61 -15.75
C LEU A 270 14.50 6.14 -14.43
N ASP A 271 13.89 7.33 -14.46
CA ASP A 271 13.41 7.99 -13.24
C ASP A 271 12.16 7.30 -12.68
N ASP A 272 11.26 6.87 -13.56
CA ASP A 272 10.10 6.07 -13.16
C ASP A 272 10.55 4.72 -12.60
N PHE A 273 11.48 4.05 -13.27
CA PHE A 273 12.00 2.76 -12.83
C PHE A 273 12.74 2.85 -11.49
N GLU A 274 13.55 3.90 -11.30
CA GLU A 274 14.21 4.16 -10.03
C GLU A 274 13.18 4.44 -8.92
N SER A 275 12.21 5.29 -9.18
CA SER A 275 11.13 5.61 -8.23
C SER A 275 10.37 4.36 -7.82
N ASP A 276 9.98 3.53 -8.79
CA ASP A 276 9.18 2.34 -8.56
C ASP A 276 9.98 1.25 -7.82
N LEU A 277 11.28 1.12 -8.10
CA LEU A 277 12.20 0.26 -7.34
C LEU A 277 12.41 0.76 -5.91
N ARG A 278 12.60 2.07 -5.72
CA ARG A 278 12.80 2.65 -4.38
C ARG A 278 11.51 2.57 -3.55
N GLU A 279 10.34 2.81 -4.15
CA GLU A 279 9.05 2.59 -3.50
C GLU A 279 8.91 1.12 -3.12
N GLU A 280 9.16 0.18 -4.05
CA GLU A 280 9.05 -1.25 -3.74
C GLU A 280 10.07 -1.71 -2.70
N HIS A 281 11.32 -1.25 -2.78
CA HIS A 281 12.39 -1.56 -1.82
C HIS A 281 12.12 -0.97 -0.43
N SER A 282 11.60 0.26 -0.37
CA SER A 282 11.24 0.92 0.89
C SER A 282 10.24 0.11 1.71
N PHE A 283 9.39 -0.69 1.05
CA PHE A 283 8.49 -1.62 1.75
C PHE A 283 9.24 -2.72 2.51
N TYR A 284 10.37 -3.21 1.98
CA TYR A 284 11.16 -4.26 2.63
C TYR A 284 12.01 -3.71 3.80
N GLU A 285 12.45 -2.45 3.72
CA GLU A 285 13.19 -1.79 4.81
C GLU A 285 12.25 -1.27 5.92
N SER A 286 11.14 -0.66 5.52
CA SER A 286 10.24 0.04 6.44
C SER A 286 9.10 -0.84 6.98
N GLY A 287 8.82 -1.99 6.36
CA GLY A 287 7.51 -2.65 6.48
C GLY A 287 6.41 -1.77 5.88
N TRP A 288 5.15 -2.20 5.94
CA TRP A 288 4.05 -1.28 5.69
C TRP A 288 4.06 -0.20 6.77
N ILE A 289 4.23 1.04 6.36
CA ILE A 289 3.69 2.17 7.12
C ILE A 289 2.31 2.41 6.54
N ARG A 290 1.28 1.86 7.21
CA ARG A 290 -0.14 2.03 6.88
C ARG A 290 -0.53 3.51 7.04
N LYS A 291 -0.13 4.38 6.10
CA LYS A 291 -0.79 5.68 5.89
C LYS A 291 -2.00 5.47 5.01
N THR A 292 -3.13 5.24 5.66
CA THR A 292 -4.48 5.61 5.19
C THR A 292 -4.91 4.96 3.87
N LEU A 293 -5.17 3.66 3.91
CA LEU A 293 -6.30 3.09 3.16
C LEU A 293 -7.50 3.14 4.12
N ASP A 294 -8.52 3.90 3.76
CA ASP A 294 -9.65 4.24 4.62
C ASP A 294 -10.55 3.00 4.85
N GLN A 295 -10.80 2.69 6.13
CA GLN A 295 -11.92 1.95 6.75
C GLN A 295 -11.81 0.41 6.98
N GLY A 296 -11.35 0.06 8.21
CA GLY A 296 -11.66 -1.12 9.09
C GLY A 296 -11.46 -2.56 8.57
N ASN A 297 -10.68 -3.48 9.17
CA ASN A 297 -10.38 -3.70 10.59
C ASN A 297 -8.89 -4.02 10.92
N GLU A 298 -8.64 -4.01 12.24
CA GLU A 298 -7.41 -4.08 13.04
C GLU A 298 -6.58 -5.35 12.86
N TYR A 299 -5.24 -5.30 13.05
CA TYR A 299 -4.56 -5.78 14.28
C TYR A 299 -3.30 -4.95 14.56
N GLU A 300 -3.25 -4.27 15.72
CA GLU A 300 -2.02 -3.98 16.45
C GLU A 300 -2.36 -3.68 17.94
N ARG A 301 -1.96 -4.58 18.85
CA ARG A 301 -1.68 -4.27 20.27
C ARG A 301 -0.18 -4.48 20.43
N GLU A 302 0.62 -3.54 20.93
CA GLU A 302 0.81 -3.05 22.31
C GLU A 302 1.99 -2.03 22.21
N ASN A 303 2.22 -0.97 22.99
CA ASN A 303 1.84 -0.59 24.36
C ASN A 303 2.14 0.92 24.60
N VAL A 304 1.19 1.62 25.24
CA VAL A 304 1.36 2.62 26.33
C VAL A 304 1.99 4.01 26.02
N GLN A 305 1.15 5.04 25.79
CA GLN A 305 0.84 6.14 26.75
C GLN A 305 0.07 7.31 26.07
N SER A 306 -1.23 7.42 26.34
CA SER A 306 -1.91 8.61 26.88
C SER A 306 -3.43 8.46 26.78
N ILE A 307 -4.07 8.37 27.93
CA ILE A 307 -5.46 7.95 28.19
C ILE A 307 -6.51 9.01 27.82
N GLN A 308 -6.16 10.05 27.05
CA GLN A 308 -7.11 11.08 26.62
C GLN A 308 -7.67 10.87 25.20
N LEU A 309 -7.05 10.03 24.36
CA LEU A 309 -7.50 9.76 22.99
C LEU A 309 -8.49 8.60 22.86
N GLN A 310 -8.73 7.82 23.93
CA GLN A 310 -9.59 6.62 23.86
C GLN A 310 -11.10 6.87 24.02
N LYS A 311 -11.55 8.10 24.32
CA LYS A 311 -12.99 8.39 24.35
C LYS A 311 -13.58 8.76 22.99
N SER A 312 -12.72 9.12 22.03
CA SER A 312 -13.14 9.60 20.71
C SER A 312 -13.17 8.50 19.65
N LEU A 313 -12.36 7.44 19.74
CA LEU A 313 -12.28 6.38 18.72
C LEU A 313 -13.32 5.25 18.82
N ALA A 314 -14.10 5.17 19.89
CA ALA A 314 -15.04 4.06 20.10
C ALA A 314 -16.35 4.15 19.31
N ARG A 315 -16.47 5.07 18.34
CA ARG A 315 -17.70 5.24 17.56
C ARG A 315 -17.33 5.36 16.08
N TRP A 316 -17.55 4.26 15.36
CA TRP A 316 -18.12 4.16 14.00
C TRP A 316 -17.37 3.28 12.97
N GLN A 317 -18.18 2.41 12.32
CA GLN A 317 -17.99 1.68 11.06
C GLN A 317 -19.04 2.16 10.02
N GLU A 318 -18.85 1.79 8.74
CA GLU A 318 -19.41 2.33 7.49
C GLU A 318 -20.94 2.54 7.32
N GLY A 319 -21.26 3.53 6.47
CA GLY A 319 -22.56 3.68 5.78
C GLY A 319 -23.48 4.70 6.44
N GLN A 320 -23.72 5.85 5.78
CA GLN A 320 -24.48 6.99 6.34
C GLN A 320 -23.94 7.61 7.64
N GLN A 321 -22.85 7.08 8.21
CA GLN A 321 -22.44 7.38 9.58
C GLN A 321 -21.32 8.39 9.82
N GLY A 322 -20.61 8.89 8.80
CA GLY A 322 -19.52 9.85 9.05
C GLY A 322 -19.95 11.18 9.72
N ILE A 323 -21.22 11.59 9.63
CA ILE A 323 -21.73 12.77 10.37
C ILE A 323 -22.12 12.39 11.81
N GLU A 324 -22.55 11.16 12.07
CA GLU A 324 -22.98 10.72 13.41
C GLU A 324 -21.83 10.74 14.42
N ASP A 325 -20.60 10.49 13.96
CA ASP A 325 -19.35 10.65 14.72
C ASP A 325 -19.17 12.12 15.13
N LEU A 326 -19.23 13.06 14.18
CA LEU A 326 -19.09 14.50 14.43
C LEU A 326 -20.26 15.04 15.28
N LEU A 327 -21.46 14.47 15.14
CA LEU A 327 -22.64 14.83 15.95
C LEU A 327 -22.49 14.43 17.43
N GLN A 328 -21.63 13.44 17.70
CA GLN A 328 -21.38 12.87 19.02
C GLN A 328 -20.18 13.48 19.74
N LEU A 329 -19.32 14.19 19.02
CA LEU A 329 -18.22 14.99 19.56
C LEU A 329 -18.73 16.35 20.01
N SER A 330 -18.10 16.89 21.05
CA SER A 330 -18.27 18.29 21.44
C SER A 330 -17.68 19.23 20.37
N SER A 331 -18.08 20.50 20.41
CA SER A 331 -17.56 21.50 19.46
C SER A 331 -16.03 21.63 19.52
N ASP A 332 -15.44 21.52 20.71
CA ASP A 332 -14.00 21.63 20.90
C ASP A 332 -13.28 20.40 20.31
N GLU A 333 -13.81 19.19 20.54
CA GLU A 333 -13.25 17.96 19.96
C GLU A 333 -13.35 17.95 18.42
N CYS A 334 -14.44 18.46 17.86
CA CYS A 334 -14.61 18.60 16.41
C CYS A 334 -13.60 19.58 15.80
N TYR A 335 -13.18 20.60 16.56
CA TYR A 335 -12.22 21.60 16.11
C TYR A 335 -10.78 21.08 16.19
N ASP A 336 -10.42 20.45 17.31
CA ASP A 336 -9.09 19.85 17.49
C ASP A 336 -8.81 18.76 16.46
N LEU A 337 -9.81 17.91 16.17
CA LEU A 337 -9.75 16.91 15.12
C LEU A 337 -9.49 17.57 13.76
N PHE A 338 -10.21 18.66 13.46
CA PHE A 338 -10.07 19.37 12.21
C PHE A 338 -8.66 19.93 12.00
N ILE A 339 -8.12 20.64 13.00
CA ILE A 339 -6.77 21.24 12.92
C ILE A 339 -5.73 20.14 12.72
N THR A 340 -5.81 19.08 13.51
CA THR A 340 -4.86 17.96 13.48
C THR A 340 -4.84 17.28 12.11
N GLU A 341 -6.02 16.90 11.61
CA GLU A 341 -6.14 16.20 10.33
C GLU A 341 -5.80 17.11 9.13
N ALA A 342 -6.13 18.40 9.20
CA ALA A 342 -5.80 19.36 8.15
C ALA A 342 -4.28 19.48 7.96
N VAL A 343 -3.52 19.56 9.06
CA VAL A 343 -2.06 19.63 9.04
C VAL A 343 -1.44 18.32 8.59
N GLN A 344 -1.86 17.20 9.17
CA GLN A 344 -1.32 15.88 8.83
C GLN A 344 -1.51 15.54 7.35
N ASN A 345 -2.67 15.86 6.79
CA ASN A 345 -3.00 15.58 5.39
C ASN A 345 -2.60 16.71 4.44
N LYS A 346 -2.12 17.85 4.97
CA LYS A 346 -1.77 19.07 4.22
C LYS A 346 -2.90 19.58 3.32
N LYS A 347 -4.16 19.32 3.68
CA LYS A 347 -5.36 19.74 2.93
C LYS A 347 -6.61 19.73 3.80
N VAL A 348 -7.59 20.52 3.39
CA VAL A 348 -8.96 20.50 3.89
C VAL A 348 -9.92 20.25 2.72
N TRP A 349 -11.20 20.12 3.01
CA TRP A 349 -12.24 19.89 2.01
C TRP A 349 -13.30 20.97 2.11
N GLY A 350 -13.74 21.47 0.96
CA GLY A 350 -14.94 22.29 0.79
C GLY A 350 -15.88 21.65 -0.24
N LEU A 351 -17.05 22.26 -0.44
CA LEU A 351 -17.97 21.86 -1.51
C LEU A 351 -17.91 22.89 -2.64
N TYR A 352 -17.75 22.40 -3.87
CA TYR A 352 -17.69 23.22 -5.08
C TYR A 352 -18.76 22.77 -6.07
N GLU A 353 -19.59 23.69 -6.52
CA GLU A 353 -20.58 23.44 -7.56
C GLU A 353 -20.01 23.89 -8.91
N LYS A 354 -19.94 22.96 -9.88
CA LYS A 354 -19.49 23.29 -11.23
C LYS A 354 -20.67 23.90 -12.01
N GLY A 355 -20.47 25.11 -12.54
CA GLY A 355 -21.40 25.70 -13.50
C GLY A 355 -21.43 24.93 -14.82
N ASN A 356 -22.36 25.28 -15.69
CA ASN A 356 -22.48 24.65 -17.01
C ASN A 356 -21.28 25.00 -17.93
N ASP A 357 -20.61 26.13 -17.66
CA ASP A 357 -19.37 26.58 -18.30
C ASP A 357 -18.24 26.72 -17.27
N GLU A 358 -16.97 26.59 -17.70
CA GLU A 358 -15.77 26.54 -16.83
C GLU A 358 -15.58 27.78 -15.94
N GLU A 359 -16.26 28.90 -16.21
CA GLU A 359 -16.18 30.16 -15.45
C GLU A 359 -17.37 30.42 -14.51
N GLU A 360 -18.42 29.57 -14.50
CA GLU A 360 -19.63 29.78 -13.68
C GLU A 360 -19.67 28.94 -12.39
N GLY A 361 -18.60 28.22 -12.06
CA GLY A 361 -18.52 27.44 -10.82
C GLY A 361 -18.28 28.29 -9.57
N GLY A 362 -18.72 27.79 -8.42
CA GLY A 362 -18.58 28.51 -7.14
C GLY A 362 -18.44 27.60 -5.92
N TRP A 363 -17.76 28.11 -4.90
CA TRP A 363 -17.71 27.48 -3.58
C TRP A 363 -19.05 27.62 -2.86
N VAL A 364 -19.50 26.53 -2.25
CA VAL A 364 -20.75 26.51 -1.48
C VAL A 364 -20.61 27.34 -0.22
N MET A 365 -21.62 28.18 0.02
CA MET A 365 -21.72 29.03 1.19
C MET A 365 -23.00 28.71 1.97
N SER A 366 -22.89 28.56 3.28
CA SER A 366 -24.06 28.47 4.16
C SER A 366 -24.41 29.86 4.68
N LYS A 367 -25.67 30.27 4.60
CA LYS A 367 -26.16 31.50 5.23
C LYS A 367 -26.96 31.12 6.47
N VAL A 368 -26.58 31.66 7.63
CA VAL A 368 -27.37 31.52 8.85
C VAL A 368 -28.60 32.41 8.73
N VAL A 369 -29.79 31.80 8.72
CA VAL A 369 -31.08 32.45 8.40
C VAL A 369 -31.37 33.66 9.31
N ASP A 370 -30.95 33.62 10.58
CA ASP A 370 -31.29 34.65 11.56
C ASP A 370 -30.27 35.80 11.69
N THR A 371 -29.01 35.60 11.27
CA THR A 371 -27.95 36.62 11.39
C THR A 371 -27.45 37.16 10.05
N GLY A 372 -27.80 36.49 8.94
CA GLY A 372 -27.31 36.84 7.60
C GLY A 372 -25.81 36.62 7.40
N GLN A 373 -25.08 36.11 8.40
CA GLN A 373 -23.65 35.91 8.32
C GLN A 373 -23.34 34.68 7.46
N ALA A 374 -22.53 34.87 6.43
CA ALA A 374 -22.08 33.81 5.54
C ALA A 374 -20.98 32.98 6.23
N THR A 375 -21.11 31.67 6.09
CA THR A 375 -20.18 30.68 6.60
C THR A 375 -19.67 29.83 5.45
N PHE A 376 -18.35 29.67 5.36
CA PHE A 376 -17.69 28.81 4.38
C PHE A 376 -17.50 27.40 5.00
N PRO A 377 -18.26 26.38 4.60
CA PRO A 377 -18.16 25.05 5.21
C PRO A 377 -16.81 24.38 4.90
N LEU A 378 -16.13 23.90 5.95
CA LEU A 378 -14.83 23.23 5.87
C LEU A 378 -14.86 21.90 6.64
N TRP A 379 -14.19 20.90 6.05
CA TRP A 379 -14.05 19.58 6.64
C TRP A 379 -12.61 19.09 6.54
N SER A 380 -12.18 18.31 7.53
CA SER A 380 -10.85 17.69 7.51
C SER A 380 -10.75 16.50 6.57
N ALA A 381 -11.87 15.86 6.25
CA ALA A 381 -11.93 14.69 5.39
C ALA A 381 -13.03 14.78 4.31
N ARG A 382 -12.77 14.13 3.16
CA ARG A 382 -13.67 14.07 2.01
C ARG A 382 -15.04 13.49 2.36
N LYS A 383 -15.07 12.49 3.24
CA LYS A 383 -16.29 11.79 3.64
C LYS A 383 -17.32 12.71 4.31
N TYR A 384 -16.87 13.65 5.15
CA TYR A 384 -17.74 14.61 5.84
C TYR A 384 -18.34 15.63 4.86
N ALA A 385 -17.51 16.16 3.96
CA ALA A 385 -17.96 17.03 2.87
C ALA A 385 -18.97 16.32 1.96
N LYS A 386 -18.70 15.07 1.57
CA LYS A 386 -19.59 14.25 0.73
C LYS A 386 -20.93 14.00 1.41
N ALA A 387 -20.94 13.71 2.71
CA ALA A 387 -22.18 13.48 3.45
C ALA A 387 -23.05 14.75 3.53
N CYS A 388 -22.45 15.94 3.43
CA CYS A 388 -23.16 17.22 3.36
C CYS A 388 -23.58 17.62 1.93
N ALA A 389 -23.12 16.93 0.88
CA ALA A 389 -23.54 17.16 -0.51
C ALA A 389 -24.95 16.60 -0.78
N ARG A 390 -25.95 17.12 -0.06
CA ARG A 390 -27.35 16.73 -0.12
C ARG A 390 -28.26 17.95 0.06
N GLY A 391 -29.54 17.83 -0.28
CA GLY A 391 -30.47 18.95 -0.24
C GLY A 391 -30.04 20.04 -1.24
N ASP A 392 -29.92 21.28 -0.76
CA ASP A 392 -29.50 22.43 -1.58
C ASP A 392 -28.08 22.30 -2.15
N TRP A 393 -27.27 21.36 -1.63
CA TRP A 393 -25.88 21.13 -2.06
C TRP A 393 -25.70 19.81 -2.83
N VAL A 394 -26.79 19.20 -3.32
CA VAL A 394 -26.77 17.87 -3.97
C VAL A 394 -25.89 17.81 -5.22
N ASN A 395 -25.74 18.92 -5.94
CA ASN A 395 -24.92 19.00 -7.14
C ASN A 395 -23.47 19.41 -6.85
N ALA A 396 -23.17 19.83 -5.63
CA ALA A 396 -21.83 20.23 -5.23
C ALA A 396 -20.94 19.00 -4.98
N GLN A 397 -19.67 19.11 -5.35
CA GLN A 397 -18.70 18.04 -5.18
C GLN A 397 -17.68 18.38 -4.09
N PRO A 398 -17.25 17.40 -3.27
CA PRO A 398 -16.13 17.57 -2.36
C PRO A 398 -14.84 17.85 -3.12
N THR A 399 -14.28 19.03 -2.88
CA THR A 399 -13.04 19.50 -3.51
C THR A 399 -12.00 19.77 -2.44
N ALA A 400 -10.81 19.21 -2.61
CA ALA A 400 -9.70 19.41 -1.70
C ALA A 400 -9.10 20.80 -1.91
N ILE A 401 -8.83 21.51 -0.83
CA ILE A 401 -8.10 22.78 -0.80
C ILE A 401 -6.78 22.50 -0.07
N SER A 402 -5.65 22.77 -0.72
CA SER A 402 -4.37 22.51 -0.08
C SER A 402 -4.21 23.41 1.16
N LEU A 403 -3.57 22.92 2.21
CA LEU A 403 -3.41 23.72 3.42
C LEU A 403 -2.62 25.02 3.17
N ARG A 404 -1.71 24.98 2.19
CA ARG A 404 -1.03 26.18 1.69
C ARG A 404 -2.03 27.19 1.12
N GLU A 405 -2.92 26.76 0.23
CA GLU A 405 -3.97 27.61 -0.33
C GLU A 405 -4.97 28.10 0.73
N VAL A 406 -5.25 27.29 1.76
CA VAL A 406 -6.06 27.71 2.91
C VAL A 406 -5.43 28.91 3.60
N LEU A 407 -4.14 28.83 3.92
CA LEU A 407 -3.41 29.87 4.65
C LEU A 407 -3.12 31.11 3.77
N ASP A 408 -2.72 30.89 2.52
CA ASP A 408 -2.22 31.94 1.63
C ASP A 408 -3.35 32.69 0.90
N SER A 409 -4.48 32.02 0.63
CA SER A 409 -5.55 32.57 -0.22
C SER A 409 -6.92 32.57 0.46
N LEU A 410 -7.37 31.44 1.01
CA LEU A 410 -8.73 31.29 1.54
C LEU A 410 -8.94 32.12 2.82
N ILE A 411 -8.08 31.97 3.82
CA ILE A 411 -8.14 32.71 5.10
C ILE A 411 -8.13 34.22 4.87
N PRO A 412 -7.21 34.79 4.04
CA PRO A 412 -7.26 36.20 3.69
C PRO A 412 -8.57 36.63 3.02
N TYR A 413 -9.11 35.81 2.11
CA TYR A 413 -10.40 36.07 1.47
C TYR A 413 -11.55 36.08 2.47
N LEU A 414 -11.66 35.05 3.33
CA LEU A 414 -12.70 34.96 4.35
C LEU A 414 -12.67 36.15 5.31
N ARG A 415 -11.46 36.57 5.73
CA ARG A 415 -11.25 37.75 6.57
C ARG A 415 -11.75 39.02 5.89
N LYS A 416 -11.40 39.22 4.62
CA LYS A 416 -11.77 40.42 3.84
C LYS A 416 -13.27 40.53 3.64
N GLU A 417 -13.93 39.43 3.28
CA GLU A 417 -15.36 39.40 2.97
C GLU A 417 -16.24 39.24 4.23
N GLY A 418 -15.64 39.18 5.42
CA GLY A 418 -16.37 39.03 6.69
C GLY A 418 -17.06 37.68 6.84
N ILE A 419 -16.57 36.66 6.12
CA ILE A 419 -17.11 35.31 6.08
C ILE A 419 -16.46 34.48 7.19
N LYS A 420 -17.29 33.72 7.93
CA LYS A 420 -16.77 32.84 8.98
C LYS A 420 -16.37 31.47 8.43
N PRO A 421 -15.30 30.84 8.96
CA PRO A 421 -14.98 29.46 8.62
C PRO A 421 -15.94 28.53 9.35
N GLY A 422 -16.63 27.68 8.60
CA GLY A 422 -17.53 26.67 9.10
C GLY A 422 -16.81 25.36 9.35
N VAL A 423 -15.97 25.31 10.38
CA VAL A 423 -15.20 24.10 10.71
C VAL A 423 -16.12 22.96 11.16
N SER A 424 -15.88 21.77 10.60
CA SER A 424 -16.63 20.54 10.88
C SER A 424 -18.14 20.74 10.71
N PHE A 425 -18.53 21.37 9.60
CA PHE A 425 -19.90 21.78 9.32
C PHE A 425 -20.86 20.58 9.17
N ILE A 426 -22.03 20.66 9.81
CA ILE A 426 -23.10 19.67 9.66
C ILE A 426 -24.41 20.39 9.34
N LEU A 427 -25.14 19.94 8.30
CA LEU A 427 -26.37 20.58 7.84
C LEU A 427 -27.43 20.81 8.94
N GLU A 428 -27.53 19.90 9.91
CA GLU A 428 -28.57 19.96 10.97
C GLU A 428 -28.14 20.72 12.23
N LYS A 429 -26.83 20.90 12.47
CA LYS A 429 -26.29 21.56 13.68
C LYS A 429 -25.50 22.84 13.42
N GLY A 430 -25.11 23.11 12.17
CA GLY A 430 -24.16 24.16 11.82
C GLY A 430 -22.71 23.72 12.05
N SER A 431 -21.80 24.69 12.18
CA SER A 431 -20.37 24.46 12.41
C SER A 431 -19.95 24.77 13.83
N VAL A 432 -18.72 24.37 14.19
CA VAL A 432 -18.06 24.88 15.39
C VAL A 432 -17.98 26.42 15.32
N ARG A 433 -18.21 27.08 16.45
CA ARG A 433 -18.05 28.53 16.57
C ARG A 433 -16.57 28.85 16.66
N THR A 434 -16.04 29.44 15.60
CA THR A 434 -14.64 29.85 15.54
C THR A 434 -14.49 31.09 14.65
N THR A 435 -13.32 31.72 14.71
CA THR A 435 -12.93 32.87 13.89
C THR A 435 -11.84 32.49 12.89
N VAL A 436 -11.69 33.32 11.85
CA VAL A 436 -10.62 33.15 10.85
C VAL A 436 -9.24 33.17 11.51
N ASP A 437 -9.04 34.03 12.51
CA ASP A 437 -7.74 34.22 13.16
C ASP A 437 -7.38 33.06 14.08
N GLU A 438 -8.36 32.46 14.77
CA GLU A 438 -8.17 31.23 15.56
C GLU A 438 -7.74 30.07 14.67
N VAL A 439 -8.48 29.82 13.57
CA VAL A 439 -8.14 28.73 12.63
C VAL A 439 -6.76 28.94 12.02
N GLU A 440 -6.41 30.16 11.61
CA GLU A 440 -5.07 30.45 11.09
C GLU A 440 -3.98 30.19 12.13
N HIS A 441 -4.16 30.70 13.35
CA HIS A 441 -3.19 30.55 14.43
C HIS A 441 -2.92 29.08 14.73
N ASP A 442 -3.98 28.29 14.91
CA ASP A 442 -3.86 26.89 15.31
C ASP A 442 -3.29 26.01 14.20
N LEU A 443 -3.64 26.25 12.93
CA LEU A 443 -3.04 25.55 11.79
C LEU A 443 -1.53 25.84 11.69
N ARG A 444 -1.11 27.11 11.84
CA ARG A 444 0.32 27.48 11.80
C ARG A 444 1.10 26.91 12.98
N LYS A 445 0.50 26.98 14.17
CA LYS A 445 1.09 26.41 15.39
C LYS A 445 1.27 24.91 15.24
N GLU A 446 0.27 24.20 14.75
CA GLU A 446 0.34 22.74 14.58
C GLU A 446 1.32 22.35 13.46
N LEU A 447 1.38 23.10 12.35
CA LEU A 447 2.41 22.94 11.31
C LEU A 447 3.84 23.07 11.88
N SER A 448 4.09 24.09 12.72
CA SER A 448 5.41 24.33 13.30
C SER A 448 5.90 23.20 14.22
N LYS A 449 5.00 22.39 14.78
CA LYS A 449 5.36 21.20 15.57
C LYS A 449 5.84 20.04 14.70
N THR A 450 5.37 19.97 13.45
CA THR A 450 5.73 18.91 12.49
C THR A 450 7.03 19.21 11.74
N GLU A 451 7.45 20.48 11.70
CA GLU A 451 8.71 20.94 11.13
C GLU A 451 9.77 21.05 12.25
N LYS A 452 10.38 19.92 12.67
CA LYS A 452 11.60 20.02 13.50
C LYS A 452 12.75 20.57 12.65
N PRO A 453 13.62 21.43 13.21
CA PRO A 453 14.74 21.99 12.48
C PRO A 453 15.75 20.90 12.12
N ASP A 454 16.21 20.92 10.87
CA ASP A 454 17.42 20.21 10.44
C ASP A 454 18.54 20.54 11.42
N ALA A 455 19.04 19.52 12.12
CA ALA A 455 20.26 19.63 12.91
C ALA A 455 21.44 19.67 11.92
N GLY A 456 21.67 20.85 11.36
CA GLY A 456 22.87 21.20 10.61
C GLY A 456 23.92 21.81 11.55
N ASP A 457 25.12 21.26 11.44
CA ASP A 457 26.44 21.85 11.70
C ASP A 457 26.74 22.47 13.08
N GLU A 458 27.45 21.70 13.93
CA GLU A 458 28.68 22.13 14.61
C GLU A 458 29.75 21.03 14.58
#